data_AF-A0A9E6XBK0-F1
#
_entry.id   AF-A0A9E6XBK0-F1
#
_cell.length_a   1.000
_cell.length_b   1.000
_cell.length_c   1.000
_cell.angle_alpha   90.00
_cell.angle_beta   90.00
_cell.angle_gamma   90.00
#
_symmetry.space_group_name_H-M   'P 1'
#
loop_
_entity.id
_entity.type
_entity.pdbx_description
1 polymer ?
#
loop_
_entity_poly.entity_id
_entity_poly.type
_entity_poly.pdbx_seq_one_letter_code
_entity_poly.pdbx_strand_id
1 'polypeptide(L)' 'MDEPTQEQLEASDKVEKRTVGGELRYYIKNIRDHWPVVVENDPDAAGHEAWWTPDGKFHATHAQLRRDAMVGGIV' A
#
# COMPACT_ATOMS: atom_id res chain seq x y z
N MET A 1 -4.03 1.10 15.50
CA MET A 1 -3.07 0.37 14.66
C MET A 1 -1.99 1.38 14.36
N ASP A 2 -0.77 1.16 14.84
CA ASP A 2 0.32 2.12 14.64
C ASP A 2 0.75 2.10 13.17
N GLU A 3 1.03 3.28 12.64
CA GLU A 3 1.56 3.43 11.28
C GLU A 3 2.93 2.72 11.20
N PRO A 4 3.22 2.02 10.09
CA PRO A 4 4.47 1.28 9.95
C PRO A 4 5.65 2.24 9.89
N THR A 5 6.74 1.89 10.59
CA THR A 5 7.99 2.65 10.52
C THR A 5 8.71 2.41 9.19
N GLN A 6 9.60 3.34 8.82
CA GLN A 6 10.45 3.17 7.64
C GLN A 6 11.26 1.86 7.68
N GLU A 7 11.79 1.46 8.84
CA GLU A 7 12.54 0.21 8.98
C GLU A 7 11.66 -1.03 8.71
N GLN A 8 10.41 -1.00 9.17
CA GLN A 8 9.44 -2.07 8.87
C GLN A 8 9.12 -2.14 7.38
N LEU A 9 8.96 -0.99 6.72
CA LEU A 9 8.75 -0.90 5.28
C LEU A 9 9.96 -1.39 4.47
N GLU A 10 11.18 -1.07 4.91
CA GLU A 10 12.41 -1.53 4.25
C GLU A 10 12.67 -3.02 4.45
N ALA A 11 12.23 -3.58 5.58
CA ALA A 11 12.31 -5.02 5.85
C ALA A 11 11.17 -5.82 5.18
N SER A 12 10.09 -5.17 4.75
CA SER A 12 8.90 -5.85 4.23
C SER A 12 9.08 -6.29 2.78
N ASP A 13 8.85 -7.58 2.52
CA ASP A 13 8.86 -8.16 1.18
C ASP A 13 7.63 -7.76 0.35
N LYS A 14 6.58 -7.26 1.03
CA LYS A 14 5.28 -6.88 0.45
C LYS A 14 5.29 -5.53 -0.25
N VAL A 15 6.30 -4.70 0.01
CA VAL A 15 6.44 -3.39 -0.62
C VAL A 15 7.68 -3.32 -1.51
N GLU A 16 7.64 -2.43 -2.48
CA GLU A 16 8.74 -2.09 -3.36
C GLU A 16 9.11 -0.62 -3.18
N LYS A 17 10.35 -0.39 -2.77
CA LYS A 17 10.92 0.93 -2.61
C LYS A 17 11.15 1.56 -3.99
N ARG A 18 10.49 2.69 -4.26
CA ARG A 18 10.63 3.49 -5.49
C ARG A 18 10.83 4.96 -5.15
N THR A 19 11.58 5.65 -5.99
CA THR A 19 11.72 7.11 -5.91
C THR A 19 10.97 7.74 -7.06
N VAL A 20 9.96 8.56 -6.77
CA VAL A 20 9.10 9.21 -7.78
C VAL A 20 9.14 10.71 -7.55
N GLY A 21 9.62 11.48 -8.53
CA GLY A 21 9.69 12.94 -8.43
C GLY A 21 10.55 13.48 -7.28
N GLY A 22 11.52 12.68 -6.78
CA GLY A 22 12.35 13.03 -5.63
C GLY A 22 11.79 12.57 -4.28
N GLU A 23 10.59 12.01 -4.24
CA GLU A 23 9.99 11.45 -3.02
C GLU A 23 10.18 9.94 -2.95
N LEU A 24 10.50 9.45 -1.75
CA LEU A 24 10.59 8.02 -1.48
C LEU A 24 9.20 7.44 -1.22
N ARG A 25 8.87 6.33 -1.87
CA ARG A 25 7.56 5.67 -1.78
C ARG A 25 7.75 4.15 -1.74
N TYR A 26 6.97 3.47 -0.91
CA TYR A 26 6.99 2.02 -0.72
C TYR A 26 5.69 1.44 -1.29
N TYR A 27 5.71 1.08 -2.57
CA TYR A 27 4.55 0.60 -3.30
C TYR A 27 4.20 -0.83 -2.92
N ILE A 28 2.93 -1.12 -2.65
CA ILE A 28 2.49 -2.48 -2.35
C ILE A 28 2.54 -3.32 -3.61
N LYS A 29 3.25 -4.44 -3.53
CA LYS A 29 3.31 -5.45 -4.58
C LYS A 29 1.98 -6.20 -4.60
N ASN A 30 1.47 -6.54 -5.77
CA ASN A 30 0.29 -7.41 -5.92
C ASN A 30 -0.92 -6.98 -5.06
N ILE A 31 -1.56 -5.86 -5.40
CA ILE A 31 -2.77 -5.34 -4.71
C ILE A 31 -3.85 -6.41 -4.52
N ARG A 32 -4.02 -7.31 -5.48
CA ARG A 32 -4.99 -8.42 -5.40
C ARG A 32 -4.70 -9.39 -4.25
N ASP A 33 -3.43 -9.66 -3.96
CA ASP A 33 -3.06 -10.57 -2.88
C ASP A 33 -3.27 -9.92 -1.51
N HIS A 34 -3.08 -8.60 -1.42
CA HIS A 34 -3.28 -7.84 -0.18
C HIS A 34 -4.74 -7.46 0.08
N TRP A 35 -5.52 -7.25 -0.97
CA TRP A 35 -6.94 -6.89 -0.89
C TRP A 35 -7.80 -7.69 -1.87
N PRO A 36 -7.90 -9.02 -1.70
CA PRO A 36 -8.69 -9.86 -2.58
C PRO A 36 -10.16 -9.43 -2.57
N VAL A 37 -10.72 -9.11 -1.41
CA VAL A 37 -12.12 -8.67 -1.26
C VAL A 37 -12.39 -7.35 -1.98
N VAL A 38 -11.46 -6.40 -1.94
CA VAL A 38 -11.61 -5.13 -2.68
C VAL A 38 -11.61 -5.41 -4.18
N VAL A 39 -10.65 -6.21 -4.65
CA VAL A 39 -10.55 -6.57 -6.07
C VAL A 39 -11.72 -7.43 -6.57
N GLU A 40 -12.28 -8.30 -5.72
CA GLU A 40 -13.45 -9.11 -6.03
C GLU A 40 -14.71 -8.25 -6.22
N ASN A 41 -14.88 -7.23 -5.37
CA ASN A 41 -16.03 -6.32 -5.44
C ASN A 41 -15.83 -5.20 -6.46
N ASP A 42 -14.59 -4.78 -6.70
CA ASP A 42 -14.20 -3.77 -7.67
C ASP A 42 -12.97 -4.25 -8.46
N PRO A 43 -13.16 -4.94 -9.60
CA PRO A 43 -12.06 -5.46 -10.40
C PRO A 43 -11.10 -4.40 -10.91
N ASP A 44 -11.56 -3.14 -11.04
CA ASP A 44 -10.72 -2.02 -11.46
C ASP A 44 -9.61 -1.75 -10.42
N ALA A 45 -9.89 -1.97 -9.13
CA ALA A 45 -8.95 -1.81 -8.01
C ALA A 45 -7.62 -2.57 -8.20
N ALA A 46 -7.60 -3.67 -8.96
CA ALA A 46 -6.37 -4.42 -9.23
C ALA A 46 -5.36 -3.68 -10.11
N GLY A 47 -5.83 -2.73 -10.93
CA GLY A 47 -4.99 -1.89 -11.79
C GLY A 47 -4.44 -0.65 -11.09
N HIS A 48 -4.84 -0.40 -9.84
CA HIS A 48 -4.46 0.77 -9.08
C HIS A 48 -3.18 0.55 -8.27
N GLU A 49 -2.47 1.63 -8.00
CA GLU A 49 -1.30 1.64 -7.14
C GLU A 49 -1.66 2.07 -5.71
N ALA A 50 -1.00 1.44 -4.74
CA ALA A 50 -1.00 1.87 -3.35
C ALA A 50 0.41 1.87 -2.78
N TRP A 51 0.74 2.82 -1.91
CA TRP A 51 2.07 2.97 -1.35
C TRP A 51 2.06 3.61 0.04
N TRP A 52 3.10 3.31 0.80
CA TRP A 52 3.45 4.01 2.03
C TRP A 52 4.55 5.04 1.77
N THR A 53 4.53 6.13 2.52
CA THR A 53 5.66 7.06 2.61
C THR A 53 6.53 6.73 3.82
N PRO A 54 7.79 7.20 3.89
CA PRO A 54 8.72 6.89 4.99
C PRO A 54 8.23 7.35 6.37
N ASP A 55 7.36 8.36 6.40
CA ASP A 55 6.69 8.84 7.61
C ASP A 55 5.47 7.99 8.02
N GLY A 56 5.24 6.85 7.37
CA GLY A 56 4.19 5.90 7.71
C GLY A 56 2.81 6.25 7.14
N LYS A 57 2.68 7.24 6.26
CA LYS A 57 1.36 7.60 5.68
C LYS A 57 1.01 6.72 4.49
N PHE A 58 -0.26 6.32 4.42
CA PHE A 58 -0.79 5.52 3.33
C PHE A 58 -1.44 6.34 2.22
N HIS A 59 -1.13 5.96 0.98
CA HIS A 59 -1.67 6.53 -0.24
C HIS A 59 -2.14 5.41 -1.16
N ALA A 60 -3.26 5.65 -1.84
CA ALA A 60 -3.74 4.78 -2.90
C ALA A 60 -4.43 5.61 -3.97
N THR A 61 -4.35 5.14 -5.22
CA THR A 61 -5.08 5.72 -6.36
C THR A 61 -6.57 5.38 -6.32
N HIS A 62 -6.94 4.27 -5.66
CA HIS A 62 -8.32 3.86 -5.44
C HIS A 62 -8.79 4.10 -4.00
N ALA A 63 -10.00 4.64 -3.83
CA ALA A 63 -10.52 5.06 -2.53
C ALA A 63 -10.79 3.90 -1.56
N GLN A 64 -11.28 2.76 -2.06
CA GLN A 64 -11.54 1.57 -1.24
C GLN A 64 -10.25 1.00 -0.62
N LEU A 65 -9.16 0.93 -1.39
CA LEU A 65 -7.84 0.48 -0.89
C LEU A 65 -7.35 1.35 0.27
N ARG A 66 -7.57 2.67 0.18
CA ARG A 66 -7.22 3.62 1.24
C ARG A 66 -7.96 3.37 2.55
N ARG A 67 -9.23 2.97 2.45
CA ARG A 67 -10.08 2.68 3.60
C ARG A 67 -9.66 1.38 4.28
N ASP A 68 -9.37 0.35 3.49
CA ASP A 68 -9.10 -1.00 4.01
C ASP A 68 -7.65 -1.18 4.48
N ALA A 69 -6.71 -0.37 3.99
CA ALA A 69 -5.33 -0.35 4.49
C ALA A 69 -5.22 -0.06 5.99
N MET A 70 -6.13 0.77 6.52
CA MET A 70 -6.20 1.12 7.93
C MET A 70 -6.74 -0.03 8.82
N VAL A 71 -7.31 -1.06 8.20
CA VAL A 71 -7.92 -2.22 8.86
C VAL A 71 -7.04 -3.47 8.71
N GLY A 72 -6.32 -3.59 7.59
CA GLY A 72 -5.62 -4.81 7.19
C GLY A 72 -4.19 -4.99 7.74
N GLY A 73 -3.57 -3.96 8.33
CA GLY A 73 -2.21 -4.07 8.87
C GLY A 73 -1.20 -4.54 7.83
N ILE A 74 -1.17 -3.91 6.66
CA ILE A 74 -0.29 -4.31 5.55
C ILE A 74 1.03 -3.60 5.68
N VAL A 75 1.83 -4.07 6.64
CA VAL A 75 3.31 -4.11 6.67
C VAL A 75 3.71 -5.24 7.62
#